data_AF-A0A520HY97-F1
#
_entry.id   AF-A0A520HY97-F1
#
_cell.length_a   1.000
_cell.length_b   1.000
_cell.length_c   1.000
_cell.angle_alpha   90.00
_cell.angle_beta   90.00
_cell.angle_gamma   90.00
#
_symmetry.space_group_name_H-M   'P 1'
#
loop_
_entity.id
_entity.type
_entity.pdbx_description
1 polymer ?
#
loop_
_entity_poly.entity_id
_entity_poly.type
_entity_poly.pdbx_seq_one_letter_code
_entity_poly.pdbx_strand_id
1 'polypeptide(L)'
;MKVYKEPKELSQHDRMPGDFKVLWPIVKDAFAKSLWLFNKDSRSWYTPEEFLESYQKKKMTNYEVTMLKQNLVIRDPRDGNVAYHKEVERRTERYQQEIEELRLKGEVFLNKVIEYYQSK
;
A
#
# COMPACT_ATOMS: atom_id res chain seq x y z
N MET A 1 9.12 -21.39 -3.32
CA MET A 1 7.82 -21.91 -2.82
C MET A 1 7.19 -20.86 -1.93
N LYS A 2 6.03 -20.30 -2.30
CA LYS A 2 5.29 -19.40 -1.40
C LYS A 2 4.66 -20.28 -0.32
N VAL A 3 5.08 -20.11 0.92
CA VAL A 3 4.44 -20.76 2.06
C VAL A 3 3.05 -20.17 2.18
N TYR A 4 2.04 -20.91 1.72
CA TYR A 4 0.65 -20.59 2.00
C TYR A 4 0.47 -20.77 3.50
N LYS A 5 0.47 -19.66 4.25
CA LYS A 5 0.01 -19.69 5.65
C LYS A 5 -1.48 -19.98 5.60
N GLU A 6 -1.89 -21.12 6.14
CA GLU A 6 -3.31 -21.41 6.37
C GLU A 6 -3.96 -20.23 7.10
N PRO A 7 -5.24 -19.91 6.81
CA PRO A 7 -5.94 -18.86 7.53
C PRO A 7 -5.94 -19.23 9.01
N LYS A 8 -5.30 -18.40 9.84
CA LYS A 8 -5.30 -18.59 11.29
C LYS A 8 -6.75 -18.58 11.76
N GLU A 9 -7.22 -19.69 12.32
CA GLU A 9 -8.57 -19.73 12.89
C GLU A 9 -8.68 -18.69 13.99
N LEU A 10 -9.62 -17.75 13.83
CA LEU A 10 -9.87 -16.71 14.81
C LEU A 10 -10.50 -17.32 16.05
N SER A 11 -9.90 -17.03 17.21
CA SER A 11 -10.42 -17.45 18.50
C SER A 11 -11.77 -16.80 18.81
N GLN A 12 -12.51 -17.32 19.79
CA GLN A 12 -13.76 -16.70 20.23
C GLN A 12 -13.53 -15.25 20.68
N HIS A 13 -12.42 -14.97 21.36
CA HIS A 13 -12.03 -13.63 21.79
C HIS A 13 -11.81 -12.69 20.60
N ASP A 14 -11.16 -13.16 19.54
CA ASP A 14 -10.88 -12.37 18.33
C ASP A 14 -12.14 -11.85 17.64
N ARG A 15 -13.24 -12.60 17.74
CA ARG A 15 -14.54 -12.28 17.13
C ARG A 15 -15.41 -11.37 18.01
N MET A 16 -15.06 -11.18 19.28
CA MET A 16 -15.81 -10.29 20.18
C MET A 16 -15.62 -8.83 19.78
N PRO A 17 -16.57 -7.94 20.13
CA PRO A 17 -16.41 -6.49 19.95
C PRO A 17 -15.11 -6.01 20.61
N GLY A 18 -14.30 -5.29 19.84
CA GLY A 18 -13.02 -4.77 20.28
C GLY A 18 -13.11 -3.36 20.86
N ASP A 19 -12.12 -3.02 21.70
CA ASP A 19 -12.02 -1.70 22.31
C ASP A 19 -11.11 -0.77 21.51
N PHE A 20 -11.70 0.25 20.87
CA PHE A 20 -10.96 1.29 20.15
C PHE A 20 -9.98 2.07 21.03
N LYS A 21 -10.23 2.16 22.35
CA LYS A 21 -9.36 2.91 23.27
C LYS A 21 -7.92 2.39 23.29
N VAL A 22 -7.70 1.13 22.89
CA VAL A 22 -6.37 0.53 22.75
C VAL A 22 -5.50 1.27 21.73
N LEU A 23 -6.10 2.00 20.78
CA LEU A 23 -5.41 2.79 19.75
C LEU A 23 -5.13 4.23 20.20
N TRP A 24 -5.69 4.70 21.31
CA TRP A 24 -5.49 6.09 21.77
C TRP A 24 -4.04 6.47 22.05
N PRO A 25 -3.17 5.60 22.60
CA PRO A 25 -1.77 5.96 22.83
C PRO A 25 -1.05 6.40 21.56
N ILE A 26 -1.18 5.64 20.46
CA ILE A 26 -0.48 5.98 19.21
C ILE A 26 -1.05 7.26 18.57
N VAL A 27 -2.36 7.50 18.72
CA VAL A 27 -2.98 8.74 18.24
C VAL A 27 -2.48 9.94 19.04
N LYS A 28 -2.42 9.84 20.37
CA LYS A 28 -1.87 10.89 21.24
C LYS A 28 -0.41 11.20 20.94
N ASP A 29 0.39 10.16 20.71
CA ASP A 29 1.79 10.33 20.34
C ASP A 29 1.94 11.04 18.99
N ALA A 30 1.05 10.75 18.03
CA ALA A 30 1.02 11.42 16.73
C ALA A 30 0.67 12.91 16.87
N PHE A 31 -0.33 13.25 17.69
CA PHE A 31 -0.66 14.64 18.04
C PHE A 31 0.53 15.37 18.67
N ALA A 32 1.13 14.78 19.71
CA ALA A 32 2.22 15.39 20.46
C ALA A 32 3.45 15.67 19.59
N LYS A 33 3.68 14.85 18.57
CA LYS A 33 4.81 14.99 17.64
C LYS A 33 4.45 15.80 16.38
N SER A 34 3.17 16.17 16.20
CA SER A 34 2.66 16.76 14.97
C SER A 34 2.99 15.93 13.71
N LEU A 35 2.86 14.61 13.84
CA LEU A 35 3.10 13.62 12.78
C LEU A 35 1.82 12.87 12.44
N TRP A 36 1.85 12.13 11.33
CA TRP A 36 0.67 11.44 10.80
C TRP A 36 0.72 9.93 11.09
N LEU A 37 -0.43 9.29 10.99
CA LEU A 37 -0.61 7.86 11.13
C LEU A 37 -0.60 7.21 9.74
N PHE A 38 0.30 6.26 9.54
CA PHE A 38 0.38 5.45 8.32
C PHE A 38 -0.02 4.01 8.63
N ASN A 39 -1.02 3.50 7.92
CA ASN A 39 -1.42 2.10 7.97
C ASN A 39 -0.65 1.30 6.92
N LYS A 40 0.27 0.43 7.34
CA LYS A 40 1.09 -0.41 6.45
C LYS A 40 0.29 -1.41 5.62
N ASP A 41 -0.86 -1.85 6.12
CA ASP A 41 -1.69 -2.87 5.48
C ASP A 41 -2.46 -2.27 4.30
N SER A 42 -3.25 -1.21 4.56
CA SER A 42 -4.00 -0.51 3.51
C SER A 42 -3.18 0.50 2.70
N ARG A 43 -1.95 0.80 3.16
CA ARG A 43 -1.09 1.89 2.65
C ARG A 43 -1.76 3.28 2.70
N SER A 44 -2.67 3.47 3.65
CA SER A 44 -3.41 4.72 3.83
C SER A 44 -2.72 5.62 4.86
N TRP A 45 -2.81 6.92 4.61
CA TRP A 45 -2.38 7.96 5.53
C TRP A 45 -3.58 8.60 6.20
N TYR A 46 -3.41 8.99 7.46
CA TYR A 46 -4.39 9.72 8.23
C TYR A 46 -3.70 10.79 9.06
N THR A 47 -4.25 11.98 9.09
CA THR A 47 -4.05 12.87 10.23
C THR A 47 -4.59 12.20 11.50
N PRO A 48 -4.07 12.56 12.70
CA PRO A 48 -4.63 12.07 13.95
C PRO A 48 -6.15 12.29 14.07
N GLU A 49 -6.65 13.43 13.57
CA GLU A 49 -8.06 13.82 13.55
C GLU A 49 -8.91 12.93 12.62
N GLU A 50 -8.50 12.77 11.36
CA GLU A 50 -9.19 11.89 10.39
C GLU A 50 -9.24 10.45 10.88
N PHE A 51 -8.16 10.00 11.54
CA PHE A 51 -8.11 8.67 12.12
C PHE A 51 -9.17 8.50 13.22
N LEU A 52 -9.30 9.48 14.11
CA LEU A 52 -10.34 9.46 15.15
C LEU A 52 -11.73 9.48 14.52
N GLU A 53 -11.99 10.35 13.54
CA GLU A 53 -13.29 10.41 12.88
C GLU A 53 -13.67 9.08 12.20
N SER A 54 -12.71 8.46 11.51
CA SER A 54 -12.92 7.23 10.75
C SER A 54 -13.16 5.99 11.63
N TYR A 55 -12.51 5.93 12.80
CA TYR A 55 -12.47 4.70 13.60
C TYR A 55 -13.17 4.79 14.96
N GLN A 56 -13.39 5.99 15.52
CA GLN A 56 -14.01 6.13 16.85
C GLN A 56 -15.43 5.57 16.91
N LYS A 57 -16.21 5.71 15.83
CA LYS A 57 -17.59 5.21 15.74
C LYS A 57 -17.70 3.85 15.03
N LYS A 58 -16.57 3.31 14.55
CA LYS A 58 -16.56 2.07 13.79
C LYS A 58 -16.65 0.88 14.75
N LYS A 59 -17.66 0.03 14.56
CA LYS A 59 -17.71 -1.26 15.25
C LYS A 59 -16.63 -2.16 14.66
N MET A 60 -15.67 -2.55 15.49
CA MET A 60 -14.58 -3.44 15.11
C MET A 60 -14.53 -4.60 16.09
N THR A 61 -14.05 -5.74 15.62
CA THR A 61 -13.71 -6.90 16.45
C THR A 61 -12.34 -6.73 17.10
N ASN A 62 -12.03 -7.51 18.13
CA ASN A 62 -10.71 -7.55 18.75
C ASN A 62 -9.59 -7.84 17.74
N TYR A 63 -9.86 -8.73 16.78
CA TYR A 63 -8.94 -9.03 15.71
C TYR A 63 -8.62 -7.80 14.86
N GLU A 64 -9.66 -7.10 14.38
CA GLU A 64 -9.49 -5.90 13.55
C GLU A 64 -8.75 -4.79 14.29
N VAL A 65 -9.08 -4.55 15.56
CA VAL A 65 -8.37 -3.57 16.41
C VAL A 65 -6.89 -3.95 16.55
N THR A 66 -6.60 -5.22 16.79
CA THR A 66 -5.23 -5.73 16.95
C THR A 66 -4.44 -5.60 15.65
N MET A 67 -5.04 -6.00 14.53
CA MET A 67 -4.42 -5.88 13.21
C MET A 67 -4.16 -4.42 12.84
N LEU A 68 -5.12 -3.53 13.11
CA LEU A 68 -4.96 -2.10 12.89
C LEU A 68 -3.81 -1.55 13.75
N LYS A 69 -3.75 -1.89 15.04
CA LYS A 69 -2.68 -1.47 15.95
C LYS A 69 -1.29 -1.91 15.46
N GLN A 70 -1.15 -3.15 15.02
CA GLN A 70 0.13 -3.71 14.54
C GLN A 70 0.61 -3.07 13.23
N ASN A 71 -0.34 -2.57 12.43
CA ASN A 71 -0.05 -1.99 11.13
C ASN A 71 0.05 -0.47 11.13
N LEU A 72 -0.41 0.21 12.19
CA LEU A 72 -0.24 1.63 12.36
C LEU A 72 1.18 1.99 12.81
N VAL A 73 1.74 3.00 12.16
CA VAL A 73 3.01 3.62 12.53
C VAL A 73 2.89 5.13 12.41
N ILE A 74 3.62 5.86 13.26
CA ILE A 74 3.72 7.31 13.16
C ILE A 74 4.83 7.66 12.18
N ARG A 75 4.55 8.54 11.21
CA ARG A 75 5.52 8.98 10.21
C ARG A 75 5.35 10.45 9.84
N ASP A 76 6.43 11.04 9.34
CA ASP A 76 6.40 12.36 8.74
C ASP A 76 5.68 12.30 7.39
N PRO A 77 4.62 13.10 7.17
CA PRO A 77 3.94 13.14 5.87
C PRO A 77 4.86 13.60 4.74
N ARG A 78 5.92 14.36 5.03
CA ARG A 78 6.93 14.78 4.03
C ARG A 78 7.67 13.58 3.45
N ASP A 79 8.01 12.59 4.29
CA ASP A 79 8.60 11.33 3.83
C ASP A 79 7.63 10.56 2.92
N GLY A 80 6.33 10.65 3.21
CA GLY A 80 5.26 10.13 2.36
C GLY A 80 5.28 10.74 0.96
N ASN A 81 5.37 12.08 0.87
CA ASN A 81 5.46 12.79 -0.41
C ASN A 81 6.73 12.42 -1.19
N VAL A 82 7.88 12.35 -0.51
CA VAL A 82 9.13 11.93 -1.15
C VAL A 82 9.03 10.50 -1.69
N ALA A 83 8.45 9.59 -0.92
CA ALA A 83 8.23 8.22 -1.36
C ALA A 83 7.27 8.12 -2.56
N TYR A 84 6.22 8.96 -2.59
CA TYR A 84 5.32 9.08 -3.73
C TYR A 84 6.07 9.50 -4.99
N HIS A 85 6.83 10.59 -4.95
CA HIS A 85 7.57 11.08 -6.11
C HIS A 85 8.58 10.05 -6.63
N LYS A 86 9.33 9.40 -5.73
CA LYS A 86 10.26 8.33 -6.10
C LYS A 86 9.57 7.16 -6.79
N GLU A 87 8.40 6.75 -6.32
CA GLU A 87 7.66 5.65 -6.93
C GLU A 87 7.08 6.03 -8.29
N VAL A 88 6.67 7.29 -8.47
CA VAL A 88 6.25 7.82 -9.78
C VAL A 88 7.40 7.81 -10.77
N GLU A 89 8.56 8.34 -10.39
CA GLU A 89 9.77 8.34 -11.22
C GLU A 89 10.16 6.91 -11.62
N ARG A 90 10.30 6.02 -10.64
CA ARG A 90 10.66 4.62 -10.86
C ARG A 90 9.71 3.89 -11.81
N ARG A 91 8.39 4.13 -11.69
CA ARG A 91 7.40 3.54 -12.61
C ARG A 91 7.48 4.14 -14.01
N THR A 92 7.70 5.44 -14.10
CA THR A 92 7.84 6.15 -15.37
C THR A 92 9.03 5.63 -16.15
N GLU A 93 10.20 5.51 -15.51
CA GLU A 93 11.40 4.93 -16.11
C GLU A 93 11.15 3.51 -16.61
N ARG A 94 10.51 2.68 -15.79
CA ARG A 94 10.17 1.31 -16.18
C ARG A 94 9.25 1.29 -17.41
N TYR A 95 8.22 2.12 -17.45
CA TYR A 95 7.30 2.16 -18.60
C TYR A 95 8.00 2.67 -19.86
N GLN A 96 8.91 3.63 -19.74
CA GLN A 96 9.71 4.09 -20.88
C GLN A 96 10.57 2.95 -21.46
N GLN A 97 11.20 2.15 -20.60
CA GLN A 97 11.96 0.97 -21.03
C GLN A 97 11.06 -0.06 -21.73
N GLU A 98 9.90 -0.37 -21.15
CA GLU A 98 8.94 -1.31 -21.74
C GLU A 98 8.41 -0.82 -23.10
N ILE A 99 8.14 0.48 -23.26
CA ILE A 99 7.73 1.08 -24.54
C ILE A 99 8.82 0.95 -25.60
N GLU A 100 10.07 1.22 -25.24
CA GLU A 100 11.18 1.17 -26.20
C GLU A 100 11.48 -0.27 -26.64
N GLU A 101 11.38 -1.23 -25.71
CA GLU A 101 11.48 -2.65 -26.05
C GLU A 101 10.37 -3.10 -27.01
N LEU A 102 9.14 -2.65 -26.80
CA LEU A 102 8.02 -2.93 -27.68
C LEU A 102 8.20 -2.31 -29.07
N ARG A 103 8.72 -1.08 -29.15
CA ARG A 103 9.05 -0.43 -30.43
C ARG A 103 10.07 -1.24 -31.22
N LEU A 104 11.18 -1.60 -30.60
CA LEU A 104 12.23 -2.38 -31.25
C LEU A 104 11.69 -3.74 -31.75
N LYS A 105 10.93 -4.44 -30.90
CA LYS A 105 10.28 -5.71 -31.29
C LYS A 105 9.33 -5.52 -32.47
N GLY A 106 8.58 -4.42 -32.48
CA GLY A 106 7.70 -4.04 -33.58
C GLY A 106 8.45 -3.80 -34.89
N GLU A 107 9.53 -3.01 -34.86
CA GLU A 107 10.37 -2.73 -36.03
C GLU A 107 11.00 -4.00 -36.60
N VAL A 108 11.57 -4.84 -35.74
CA VAL A 108 12.16 -6.14 -36.15
C VAL A 108 11.11 -7.01 -36.83
N PHE A 109 9.90 -7.08 -36.28
CA PHE A 109 8.82 -7.85 -36.88
C PHE A 109 8.38 -7.28 -38.23
N LEU A 110 8.23 -5.95 -38.33
CA LEU A 110 7.86 -5.28 -39.59
C LEU A 110 8.90 -5.54 -40.68
N ASN A 111 10.19 -5.41 -40.37
CA ASN A 111 11.27 -5.69 -41.31
C ASN A 111 11.23 -7.15 -41.78
N LYS A 112 11.04 -8.10 -40.86
CA LYS A 112 10.89 -9.52 -41.21
C LYS A 112 9.70 -9.78 -42.16
N VAL A 113 8.59 -9.08 -41.97
CA VAL A 113 7.42 -9.16 -42.86
C VAL A 113 7.79 -8.61 -44.24
N ILE A 114 8.39 -7.43 -44.31
CA ILE A 114 8.81 -6.79 -45.57
C ILE A 114 9.75 -7.71 -46.35
N GLU A 115 10.80 -8.23 -45.71
CA GLU A 115 11.77 -9.14 -46.31
C GLU A 115 11.10 -10.38 -46.92
N TYR A 116 10.19 -11.02 -46.18
CA TYR A 116 9.50 -12.22 -46.65
C TYR A 116 8.67 -11.96 -47.92
N TYR A 117 7.94 -10.84 -47.98
CA TYR A 117 7.09 -10.53 -49.14
C TYR A 117 7.85 -9.92 -50.32
N GLN A 118 8.99 -9.25 -50.10
CA GLN A 118 9.84 -8.74 -51.19
C GLN A 118 10.74 -9.82 -51.81
N SER A 119 11.03 -10.91 -51.07
CA SER A 119 11.79 -12.06 -51.57
C SER A 119 10.97 -13.03 -52.44
N LYS A 120 9.68 -12.77 -52.63
CA LYS A 120 8.77 -13.54 -53.50
C LYS A 120 8.57 -12.83 -54.83
#